data_AF-A0A067PCD8-F1
#
_entry.id   AF-A0A067PCD8-F1
#
_cell.length_a   1.000
_cell.length_b   1.000
_cell.length_c   1.000
_cell.angle_alpha   90.00
_cell.angle_beta   90.00
_cell.angle_gamma   90.00
#
_symmetry.space_group_name_H-M   'P 1'
#
loop_
_entity.id
_entity.type
_entity.pdbx_description
1 polymer ?
#
loop_
_entity_poly.entity_id
_entity_poly.type
_entity_poly.pdbx_seq_one_letter_code
_entity_poly.pdbx_strand_id
1 'polypeptide(L)'
;MLVFVPIVLALISGAVASSGDRSQQFNRCVSKCDLDICQIQRPHLPLALRLTGWTCLDNCKYDCMHSVTSNDVASGRAVQQYYGKWPFWRLAGIQEPASVLFSLLNLWAHAHGLSMIRKHVSADHPMKTYYTIWAMVSINAWLWSSVFHTRAQKLLDLPTTEKLDYFGAALAILFALYYTVIRHFHLYPSTRSGLTSRPFRGLKRTSMAHKAWSLFCCTIYVGHVLYLSLLPRFDYSYNMIFNLVIGLTHNILWALYSLPASMTLLKRFPNEPRSYRPPFASSAALFVLLTTAATALELFDFPPWGGYIDAHSLWHLSTAPISLFWYRFLVEDATEPGWRFSRS
;
A
#
# COMPACT_ATOMS: atom_id res chain seq x y z
N MET A 1 29.52 4.46 -3.69
CA MET A 1 28.45 5.44 -3.37
C MET A 1 28.38 6.52 -4.47
N LEU A 2 28.25 6.13 -5.76
CA LEU A 2 28.33 7.05 -6.91
C LEU A 2 27.70 6.43 -8.19
N VAL A 3 26.44 5.94 -8.13
CA VAL A 3 25.70 5.53 -9.35
C VAL A 3 24.22 5.98 -9.36
N PHE A 4 23.65 6.46 -8.25
CA PHE A 4 22.19 6.67 -8.13
C PHE A 4 21.66 8.08 -8.45
N VAL A 5 22.46 8.98 -9.01
CA VAL A 5 22.07 10.40 -9.15
C VAL A 5 21.46 10.80 -10.51
N PRO A 6 21.69 10.17 -11.68
CA PRO A 6 21.24 10.79 -12.94
C PRO A 6 19.79 10.47 -13.35
N ILE A 7 19.02 9.66 -12.60
CA ILE A 7 17.64 9.30 -13.01
C ILE A 7 16.59 10.36 -12.58
N VAL A 8 16.91 11.19 -11.59
CA VAL A 8 15.91 12.09 -10.97
C VAL A 8 15.64 13.38 -11.78
N LEU A 9 16.47 13.71 -12.78
CA LEU A 9 16.34 14.97 -13.54
C LEU A 9 15.59 14.86 -14.88
N ALA A 10 15.04 13.69 -15.25
CA ALA A 10 14.44 13.47 -16.57
C ALA A 10 12.89 13.61 -16.64
N LEU A 11 12.20 13.90 -15.54
CA LEU A 11 10.72 13.81 -15.50
C LEU A 11 10.04 15.14 -15.12
N ILE A 12 10.24 16.17 -15.94
CA ILE A 12 9.21 17.20 -16.11
C ILE A 12 8.54 16.95 -17.45
N SER A 13 7.87 15.80 -17.57
CA SER A 13 6.93 15.56 -18.65
C SER A 13 5.63 16.26 -18.29
N GLY A 14 5.19 17.22 -19.11
CA GLY A 14 3.87 17.83 -18.94
C GLY A 14 2.81 16.73 -18.88
N ALA A 15 1.91 16.80 -17.91
CA ALA A 15 0.85 15.80 -17.73
C ALA A 15 -0.06 15.79 -18.97
N VAL A 16 0.14 14.84 -19.86
CA VAL A 16 -0.71 14.65 -21.03
C VAL A 16 -1.91 13.82 -20.62
N ALA A 17 -3.12 14.28 -20.94
CA ALA A 17 -4.33 13.48 -20.74
C ALA A 17 -4.21 12.12 -21.45
N SER A 18 -4.90 11.09 -20.94
CA SER A 18 -4.84 9.75 -21.53
C SER A 18 -5.21 9.79 -23.01
N SER A 19 -4.63 8.89 -23.81
CA SER A 19 -4.84 8.87 -25.27
C SER A 19 -6.31 8.76 -25.66
N GLY A 20 -7.11 8.00 -24.91
CA GLY A 20 -8.55 7.90 -25.09
C GLY A 20 -9.30 9.21 -24.84
N ASP A 21 -8.86 10.01 -23.85
CA ASP A 21 -9.46 11.32 -23.55
C ASP A 21 -9.25 12.33 -24.69
N ARG A 22 -8.19 12.13 -25.49
CA ARG A 22 -7.89 12.95 -26.67
C ARG A 22 -8.64 12.49 -27.92
N SER A 23 -9.35 11.35 -27.87
CA SER A 23 -10.08 10.82 -29.02
C SER A 23 -11.30 11.68 -29.36
N GLN A 24 -11.37 12.17 -30.59
CA GLN A 24 -12.55 12.91 -31.07
C GLN A 24 -13.81 12.04 -31.09
N GLN A 25 -13.67 10.74 -31.40
CA GLN A 25 -14.80 9.82 -31.42
C GLN A 25 -15.39 9.66 -30.02
N PHE A 26 -14.54 9.50 -29.01
CA PHE A 26 -14.94 9.41 -27.61
C PHE A 26 -15.64 10.69 -27.15
N ASN A 27 -15.01 11.85 -27.36
CA ASN A 27 -15.57 13.13 -26.93
C ASN A 27 -16.92 13.44 -27.60
N ARG A 28 -17.06 13.18 -28.90
CA ARG A 28 -18.35 13.36 -29.61
C ARG A 28 -19.43 12.42 -29.07
N CYS A 29 -19.08 11.16 -28.78
CA CYS A 29 -20.02 10.22 -28.18
C CYS A 29 -20.51 10.72 -26.81
N VAL A 30 -19.59 11.14 -25.94
CA VAL A 30 -19.92 11.62 -24.59
C VAL A 30 -20.79 12.87 -24.66
N SER A 31 -20.44 13.87 -25.48
CA SER A 31 -21.24 15.09 -25.63
C SER A 31 -22.64 14.80 -26.15
N LYS A 32 -22.77 13.90 -27.14
CA LYS A 32 -24.09 13.49 -27.65
C LYS A 32 -24.91 12.76 -26.59
N CYS A 33 -24.30 11.81 -25.87
CA CYS A 33 -24.99 11.07 -24.81
C CYS A 33 -25.44 12.00 -23.67
N ASP A 34 -24.60 12.95 -23.26
CA ASP A 34 -24.97 13.90 -22.21
C ASP A 34 -26.20 14.75 -22.60
N LEU A 35 -26.22 15.26 -23.84
CA LEU A 35 -27.36 16.02 -24.36
C LEU A 35 -28.62 15.14 -24.48
N ASP A 36 -28.53 14.06 -25.25
CA ASP A 36 -29.69 13.26 -25.64
C ASP A 36 -30.25 12.45 -24.46
N ILE A 37 -29.40 11.90 -23.60
CA ILE A 37 -29.78 11.00 -22.52
C ILE A 37 -29.87 11.75 -21.20
N CYS A 38 -28.81 12.46 -20.80
CA CYS A 38 -28.75 13.02 -19.45
C CYS A 38 -29.57 14.30 -19.29
N GLN A 39 -29.60 15.17 -20.29
CA GLN A 39 -30.33 16.43 -20.22
C GLN A 39 -31.78 16.30 -20.68
N ILE A 40 -32.03 15.57 -21.77
CA ILE A 40 -33.37 15.39 -22.34
C ILE A 40 -34.13 14.24 -21.67
N GLN A 41 -33.65 13.00 -21.73
CA GLN A 41 -34.40 11.84 -21.21
C GLN A 41 -34.38 11.73 -19.68
N ARG A 42 -33.29 12.16 -19.04
CA ARG A 42 -33.09 12.13 -17.56
C ARG A 42 -33.43 10.77 -16.93
N PRO A 43 -32.83 9.66 -17.39
CA PRO A 43 -33.19 8.34 -16.90
C PRO A 43 -32.78 8.14 -15.43
N HIS A 44 -33.56 7.32 -14.72
CA HIS A 44 -33.15 6.80 -13.43
C HIS A 44 -32.18 5.63 -13.63
N LEU A 45 -30.95 5.78 -13.17
CA LEU A 45 -29.97 4.69 -13.18
C LEU A 45 -30.42 3.52 -12.28
N PRO A 46 -30.04 2.28 -12.62
CA PRO A 46 -30.24 1.12 -11.75
C PRO A 46 -29.77 1.37 -10.32
N LEU A 47 -30.44 0.76 -9.34
CA LEU A 47 -30.16 0.98 -7.91
C LEU A 47 -28.68 0.77 -7.57
N ALA A 48 -28.06 -0.28 -8.11
CA ALA A 48 -26.64 -0.57 -7.90
C ALA A 48 -25.73 0.61 -8.30
N LEU A 49 -25.96 1.20 -9.48
CA LEU A 49 -25.18 2.35 -9.95
C LEU A 49 -25.42 3.60 -9.09
N ARG A 50 -26.64 3.80 -8.60
CA ARG A 50 -26.97 4.92 -7.69
C ARG A 50 -26.30 4.74 -6.34
N LEU A 51 -26.30 3.53 -5.78
CA LEU A 51 -25.65 3.20 -4.51
C LEU A 51 -24.13 3.37 -4.59
N THR A 52 -23.52 3.02 -5.72
CA THR A 52 -22.09 3.24 -5.96
C THR A 52 -21.77 4.63 -6.52
N GLY A 53 -22.75 5.54 -6.58
CA GLY A 53 -22.50 6.96 -6.83
C GLY A 53 -22.30 7.38 -8.29
N TRP A 54 -22.63 6.52 -9.26
CA TRP A 54 -22.55 6.88 -10.68
C TRP A 54 -23.56 7.96 -11.04
N THR A 55 -23.10 8.99 -11.76
CA THR A 55 -23.97 9.98 -12.41
C THR A 55 -24.38 9.52 -13.80
N CYS A 56 -25.39 10.17 -14.39
CA CYS A 56 -25.75 9.92 -15.78
C CYS A 56 -24.56 10.18 -16.73
N LEU A 57 -23.83 11.28 -16.51
CA LEU A 57 -22.64 11.60 -17.30
C LEU A 57 -21.53 10.54 -17.14
N ASP A 58 -21.32 9.99 -15.94
CA ASP A 58 -20.39 8.87 -15.74
C ASP A 58 -20.82 7.62 -16.52
N ASN A 59 -22.13 7.35 -16.56
CA ASN A 59 -22.65 6.24 -17.35
C ASN A 59 -22.42 6.47 -18.85
N CYS A 60 -22.67 7.68 -19.36
CA CYS A 60 -22.35 8.05 -20.74
C CYS A 60 -20.86 7.88 -21.06
N LYS A 61 -19.97 8.34 -20.18
CA LYS A 61 -18.51 8.14 -20.32
C LYS A 61 -18.16 6.65 -20.40
N TYR A 62 -18.74 5.83 -19.53
CA TYR A 62 -18.53 4.39 -19.53
C TYR A 62 -19.01 3.72 -20.83
N ASP A 63 -20.24 3.99 -21.26
CA ASP A 63 -20.83 3.36 -22.44
C ASP A 63 -20.07 3.77 -23.72
N CYS A 64 -19.70 5.05 -23.83
CA CYS A 64 -18.89 5.56 -24.93
C CYS A 64 -17.47 4.99 -24.95
N MET A 65 -16.82 4.88 -23.78
CA MET A 65 -15.51 4.25 -23.65
C MET A 65 -15.53 2.81 -24.17
N HIS A 66 -16.52 2.01 -23.75
CA HIS A 66 -16.66 0.62 -24.19
C HIS A 66 -17.04 0.49 -25.67
N SER A 67 -17.86 1.39 -26.20
CA SER A 67 -18.20 1.44 -27.63
C SER A 67 -16.98 1.73 -28.49
N VAL A 68 -16.17 2.74 -28.14
CA VAL A 68 -14.93 3.06 -28.86
C VAL A 68 -13.93 1.93 -28.73
N THR A 69 -13.73 1.39 -27.53
CA THR A 69 -12.84 0.24 -27.28
C THR A 69 -13.22 -0.97 -28.13
N SER A 70 -14.52 -1.29 -28.23
CA SER A 70 -15.00 -2.42 -29.05
C SER A 70 -14.70 -2.21 -30.53
N ASN A 71 -14.87 -0.97 -31.03
CA ASN A 71 -14.52 -0.62 -32.41
C ASN A 71 -13.01 -0.70 -32.67
N ASP A 72 -12.19 -0.30 -31.70
CA ASP A 72 -10.73 -0.38 -31.79
C ASP A 72 -10.27 -1.83 -31.86
N VAL A 73 -10.76 -2.69 -30.95
CA VAL A 73 -10.47 -4.13 -30.94
C VAL A 73 -10.90 -4.80 -32.25
N ALA A 74 -12.12 -4.52 -32.73
CA ALA A 74 -12.62 -5.07 -34.00
C ALA A 74 -11.81 -4.62 -35.22
N SER A 75 -11.18 -3.44 -35.14
CA SER A 75 -10.33 -2.89 -36.21
C SER A 75 -8.85 -3.24 -36.05
N GLY A 76 -8.48 -4.07 -35.06
CA GLY A 76 -7.07 -4.39 -34.76
C GLY A 76 -6.26 -3.21 -34.22
N ARG A 77 -6.90 -2.15 -33.70
CA ARG A 77 -6.23 -1.03 -33.03
C ARG A 77 -5.99 -1.36 -31.56
N ALA A 78 -4.93 -0.77 -30.99
CA ALA A 78 -4.62 -0.91 -29.58
C ALA A 78 -5.72 -0.30 -28.70
N VAL A 79 -6.03 -0.96 -27.58
CA VAL A 79 -6.91 -0.43 -26.54
C VAL A 79 -6.29 0.84 -25.94
N GLN A 80 -7.13 1.83 -25.62
CA GLN A 80 -6.70 3.12 -25.08
C GLN A 80 -7.09 3.25 -23.60
N GLN A 81 -6.33 4.05 -22.85
CA GLN A 81 -6.70 4.47 -21.50
C GLN A 81 -7.59 5.72 -21.56
N TYR A 82 -8.52 5.82 -20.61
CA TYR A 82 -9.46 6.92 -20.44
C TYR A 82 -9.42 7.38 -18.98
N TYR A 83 -9.28 8.69 -18.75
CA TYR A 83 -9.18 9.28 -17.42
C TYR A 83 -8.16 8.58 -16.50
N GLY A 84 -7.00 8.21 -17.06
CA GLY A 84 -5.92 7.52 -16.33
C GLY A 84 -6.18 6.04 -16.03
N LYS A 85 -7.22 5.42 -16.61
CA LYS A 85 -7.59 4.03 -16.33
C LYS A 85 -7.87 3.26 -17.62
N TRP A 86 -7.71 1.94 -17.55
CA TRP A 86 -8.13 1.02 -18.60
C TRP A 86 -9.67 0.84 -18.64
N PRO A 87 -10.24 0.39 -19.77
CA PRO A 87 -11.68 0.18 -19.90
C PRO A 87 -12.13 -1.12 -19.21
N PHE A 88 -12.35 -1.07 -17.91
CA PHE A 88 -12.85 -2.20 -17.12
C PHE A 88 -14.35 -2.45 -17.34
N TRP A 89 -14.75 -3.72 -17.34
CA TRP A 89 -16.14 -4.11 -17.18
C TRP A 89 -16.57 -3.92 -15.73
N ARG A 90 -17.58 -3.07 -15.52
CA ARG A 90 -18.16 -2.86 -14.18
C ARG A 90 -19.01 -4.05 -13.75
N LEU A 91 -19.05 -4.33 -12.45
CA LEU A 91 -19.93 -5.36 -11.86
C LEU A 91 -20.77 -4.75 -10.74
N ALA A 92 -22.10 -4.76 -10.88
CA ALA A 92 -23.02 -4.18 -9.88
C ALA A 92 -22.63 -2.73 -9.45
N GLY A 93 -22.07 -1.95 -10.38
CA GLY A 93 -21.61 -0.58 -10.12
C GLY A 93 -20.22 -0.46 -9.51
N ILE A 94 -19.51 -1.55 -9.24
CA ILE A 94 -18.09 -1.56 -8.90
C ILE A 94 -17.29 -1.29 -10.18
N GLN A 95 -16.43 -0.28 -10.16
CA GLN A 95 -15.64 0.10 -11.34
C GLN A 95 -14.53 -0.92 -11.65
N GLU A 96 -13.82 -1.40 -10.63
CA GLU A 96 -12.68 -2.33 -10.79
C GLU A 96 -12.88 -3.58 -9.90
N PRO A 97 -13.70 -4.56 -10.34
CA PRO A 97 -14.12 -5.67 -9.49
C PRO A 97 -12.97 -6.53 -8.95
N ALA A 98 -11.95 -6.78 -9.77
CA ALA A 98 -10.78 -7.56 -9.36
C ALA A 98 -9.97 -6.82 -8.28
N SER A 99 -9.65 -5.54 -8.50
CA SER A 99 -8.94 -4.71 -7.52
C SER A 99 -9.69 -4.65 -6.18
N VAL A 100 -11.01 -4.47 -6.19
CA VAL A 100 -11.83 -4.49 -4.97
C VAL A 100 -11.75 -5.82 -4.25
N LEU A 101 -11.96 -6.94 -4.97
CA LEU A 101 -11.89 -8.27 -4.38
C LEU A 101 -10.52 -8.53 -3.74
N PHE A 102 -9.44 -8.21 -4.43
CA PHE A 102 -8.08 -8.44 -3.96
C PHE A 102 -7.67 -7.47 -2.83
N SER A 103 -8.20 -6.25 -2.80
CA SER A 103 -8.08 -5.36 -1.63
C SER A 103 -8.78 -5.94 -0.40
N LEU A 104 -9.98 -6.52 -0.56
CA LEU A 104 -10.69 -7.19 0.53
C LEU A 104 -9.94 -8.44 1.03
N LEU A 105 -9.29 -9.19 0.12
CA LEU A 105 -8.41 -10.30 0.51
C LEU A 105 -7.21 -9.82 1.34
N ASN A 106 -6.59 -8.69 0.98
CA ASN A 106 -5.54 -8.09 1.79
C ASN A 106 -6.06 -7.61 3.15
N LEU A 107 -7.21 -6.95 3.19
CA LEU A 107 -7.86 -6.52 4.43
C LEU A 107 -8.04 -7.73 5.36
N TRP A 108 -8.59 -8.83 4.84
CA TRP A 108 -8.71 -10.09 5.57
C TRP A 108 -7.36 -10.62 6.03
N ALA A 109 -6.34 -10.63 5.17
CA ALA A 109 -5.00 -11.11 5.51
C ALA A 109 -4.38 -10.32 6.68
N HIS A 110 -4.54 -8.99 6.71
CA HIS A 110 -4.07 -8.16 7.83
C HIS A 110 -4.93 -8.32 9.09
N ALA A 111 -6.25 -8.49 8.97
CA ALA A 111 -7.13 -8.80 10.11
C ALA A 111 -6.80 -10.16 10.74
N HIS A 112 -6.56 -11.17 9.91
CA HIS A 112 -6.08 -12.47 10.36
C HIS A 112 -4.69 -12.36 11.00
N GLY A 113 -3.76 -11.64 10.38
CA GLY A 113 -2.44 -11.35 10.91
C GLY A 113 -2.47 -10.67 12.28
N LEU A 114 -3.34 -9.69 12.46
CA LEU A 114 -3.59 -9.03 13.75
C LEU A 114 -4.02 -10.04 14.82
N SER A 115 -4.92 -10.96 14.48
CA SER A 115 -5.34 -12.05 15.38
C SER A 115 -4.15 -12.95 15.75
N MET A 116 -3.30 -13.32 14.78
CA MET A 116 -2.10 -14.12 15.04
C MET A 116 -1.13 -13.42 16.00
N ILE A 117 -0.86 -12.13 15.79
CA ILE A 117 0.01 -11.32 16.67
C ILE A 117 -0.57 -11.25 18.08
N ARG A 118 -1.88 -10.99 18.21
CA ARG A 118 -2.54 -10.91 19.52
C ARG A 118 -2.44 -12.22 20.30
N LYS A 119 -2.62 -13.36 19.61
CA LYS A 119 -2.64 -14.71 20.19
C LYS A 119 -1.25 -15.25 20.55
N HIS A 120 -0.25 -15.10 19.68
CA HIS A 120 1.03 -15.80 19.82
C HIS A 120 2.16 -14.95 20.38
N VAL A 121 2.12 -13.62 20.23
CA VAL A 121 3.16 -12.73 20.75
C VAL A 121 2.81 -12.34 22.20
N SER A 122 3.76 -12.50 23.13
CA SER A 122 3.55 -12.14 24.54
C SER A 122 3.20 -10.66 24.72
N ALA A 123 2.35 -10.33 25.70
CA ALA A 123 1.97 -8.96 26.04
C ALA A 123 3.19 -8.08 26.42
N ASP A 124 4.22 -8.69 27.00
CA ASP A 124 5.43 -8.00 27.44
C ASP A 124 6.47 -7.83 26.31
N HIS A 125 6.22 -8.41 25.13
CA HIS A 125 7.15 -8.34 24.01
C HIS A 125 7.23 -6.90 23.46
N PRO A 126 8.44 -6.30 23.32
CA PRO A 126 8.58 -4.89 22.94
C PRO A 126 7.98 -4.56 21.58
N MET A 127 7.96 -5.53 20.65
CA MET A 127 7.44 -5.32 19.30
C MET A 127 5.91 -5.50 19.14
N LYS A 128 5.20 -6.06 20.13
CA LYS A 128 3.78 -6.42 19.96
C LYS A 128 2.90 -5.23 19.60
N THR A 129 3.11 -4.10 20.27
CA THR A 129 2.35 -2.87 20.01
C THR A 129 2.60 -2.35 18.60
N TYR A 130 3.84 -2.37 18.13
CA TYR A 130 4.17 -1.91 16.77
C TYR A 130 3.51 -2.80 15.72
N TYR A 131 3.60 -4.13 15.83
CA TYR A 131 2.94 -5.04 14.88
C TYR A 131 1.41 -4.90 14.90
N THR A 132 0.83 -4.65 16.08
CA THR A 132 -0.61 -4.41 16.23
C THR A 132 -1.04 -3.11 15.54
N ILE A 133 -0.30 -2.02 15.72
CA ILE A 133 -0.60 -0.73 15.06
C ILE A 133 -0.43 -0.86 13.55
N TRP A 134 0.66 -1.47 13.09
CA TRP A 134 0.89 -1.70 11.67
C TRP A 134 -0.26 -2.48 11.02
N ALA A 135 -0.75 -3.52 11.70
CA ALA A 135 -1.88 -4.29 11.21
C ALA A 135 -3.16 -3.45 11.10
N MET A 136 -3.46 -2.62 12.11
CA MET A 136 -4.63 -1.73 12.08
C MET A 136 -4.52 -0.66 10.99
N VAL A 137 -3.34 -0.06 10.81
CA VAL A 137 -3.07 0.88 9.72
C VAL A 137 -3.27 0.21 8.36
N SER A 138 -2.76 -1.02 8.20
CA SER A 138 -2.89 -1.76 6.94
C SER A 138 -4.34 -2.15 6.65
N ILE A 139 -5.11 -2.59 7.66
CA ILE A 139 -6.55 -2.83 7.52
C ILE A 139 -7.28 -1.57 7.04
N ASN A 140 -6.92 -0.40 7.59
CA ASN A 140 -7.49 0.87 7.17
C ASN A 140 -7.11 1.22 5.72
N ALA A 141 -5.85 1.03 5.33
CA ALA A 141 -5.38 1.25 3.97
C ALA A 141 -6.15 0.39 2.96
N TRP A 142 -6.27 -0.92 3.20
CA TRP A 142 -6.98 -1.83 2.28
C TRP A 142 -8.50 -1.63 2.26
N LEU A 143 -9.08 -1.11 3.35
CA LEU A 143 -10.48 -0.67 3.35
C LEU A 143 -10.66 0.51 2.38
N TRP A 144 -9.82 1.54 2.49
CA TRP A 144 -9.90 2.70 1.60
C TRP A 144 -9.57 2.36 0.15
N SER A 145 -8.61 1.47 -0.09
CA SER A 145 -8.35 0.89 -1.41
C SER A 145 -9.61 0.22 -2.00
N SER A 146 -10.31 -0.60 -1.20
CA SER A 146 -11.55 -1.25 -1.64
C SER A 146 -12.64 -0.23 -1.99
N VAL A 147 -12.77 0.84 -1.19
CA VAL A 147 -13.73 1.92 -1.44
C VAL A 147 -13.37 2.73 -2.70
N PHE A 148 -12.08 3.05 -2.87
CA PHE A 148 -11.57 3.80 -4.02
C PHE A 148 -11.83 3.05 -5.34
N HIS A 149 -11.48 1.77 -5.42
CA HIS A 149 -11.72 0.94 -6.62
C HIS A 149 -13.21 0.61 -6.87
N THR A 150 -14.07 0.77 -5.85
CA THR A 150 -15.54 0.69 -6.00
C THR A 150 -16.12 1.95 -6.65
N ARG A 151 -15.41 3.08 -6.62
CA ARG A 151 -15.87 4.40 -7.09
C ARG A 151 -17.10 4.91 -6.32
N ALA A 152 -17.20 4.64 -5.01
CA ALA A 152 -18.33 5.03 -4.14
C ALA A 152 -18.39 6.56 -3.86
N GLN A 153 -18.56 7.33 -4.92
CA GLN A 153 -18.15 8.73 -5.07
C GLN A 153 -19.12 9.74 -4.45
N LYS A 154 -20.41 9.39 -4.32
CA LYS A 154 -21.45 10.36 -3.87
C LYS A 154 -21.56 10.51 -2.35
N LEU A 155 -20.94 9.62 -1.56
CA LEU A 155 -20.97 9.71 -0.09
C LEU A 155 -19.78 10.46 0.51
N LEU A 156 -18.66 10.66 -0.22
CA LEU A 156 -17.42 11.23 0.36
C LEU A 156 -16.60 12.20 -0.54
N ASP A 157 -17.07 12.58 -1.73
CA ASP A 157 -16.29 13.29 -2.76
C ASP A 157 -15.10 12.49 -3.32
N LEU A 158 -14.97 12.45 -4.65
CA LEU A 158 -13.94 11.68 -5.36
C LEU A 158 -12.50 11.95 -4.85
N PRO A 159 -12.08 13.23 -4.65
CA PRO A 159 -10.72 13.54 -4.19
C PRO A 159 -10.43 13.01 -2.77
N THR A 160 -11.46 12.81 -1.95
CA THR A 160 -11.26 12.36 -0.56
C THR A 160 -10.95 10.88 -0.51
N THR A 161 -11.72 10.04 -1.21
CA THR A 161 -11.49 8.58 -1.23
C THR A 161 -10.15 8.21 -1.84
N GLU A 162 -9.76 8.93 -2.89
CA GLU A 162 -8.45 8.84 -3.51
C GLU A 162 -7.33 9.18 -2.52
N LYS A 163 -7.42 10.34 -1.86
CA LYS A 163 -6.43 10.75 -0.84
C LYS A 163 -6.34 9.74 0.30
N LEU A 164 -7.46 9.21 0.77
CA LEU A 164 -7.47 8.24 1.88
C LEU A 164 -6.82 6.91 1.50
N ASP A 165 -6.98 6.44 0.26
CA ASP A 165 -6.28 5.26 -0.23
C ASP A 165 -4.75 5.49 -0.26
N TYR A 166 -4.31 6.54 -0.96
CA TYR A 166 -2.88 6.84 -1.10
C TYR A 166 -2.20 7.21 0.22
N PHE A 167 -2.86 7.99 1.09
CA PHE A 167 -2.34 8.32 2.41
C PHE A 167 -2.30 7.08 3.31
N GLY A 168 -3.31 6.22 3.23
CA GLY A 168 -3.32 4.93 3.93
C GLY A 168 -2.17 4.03 3.51
N ALA A 169 -1.95 3.86 2.21
CA ALA A 169 -0.83 3.09 1.67
C ALA A 169 0.54 3.66 2.12
N ALA A 170 0.71 4.98 2.01
CA ALA A 170 1.91 5.69 2.46
C ALA A 170 2.17 5.51 3.96
N LEU A 171 1.13 5.61 4.78
CA LEU A 171 1.24 5.39 6.22
C LEU A 171 1.61 3.93 6.53
N ALA A 172 1.02 2.96 5.83
CA ALA A 172 1.29 1.55 6.04
C ALA A 172 2.74 1.18 5.76
N ILE A 173 3.30 1.61 4.63
CA ILE A 173 4.70 1.31 4.27
C ILE A 173 5.69 2.11 5.12
N LEU A 174 5.39 3.37 5.44
CA LEU A 174 6.23 4.17 6.34
C LEU A 174 6.23 3.61 7.76
N PHE A 175 5.09 3.18 8.26
CA PHE A 175 5.01 2.54 9.57
C PHE A 175 5.74 1.18 9.56
N ALA A 176 5.73 0.46 8.42
CA ALA A 176 6.52 -0.75 8.26
C ALA A 176 8.02 -0.49 8.39
N LEU A 177 8.54 0.54 7.70
CA LEU A 177 9.91 1.00 7.86
C LEU A 177 10.20 1.47 9.29
N TYR A 178 9.27 2.21 9.90
CA TYR A 178 9.38 2.72 11.26
C TYR A 178 9.63 1.58 12.26
N TYR A 179 8.77 0.56 12.31
CA TYR A 179 8.99 -0.55 13.25
C TYR A 179 10.19 -1.40 12.88
N THR A 180 10.54 -1.50 11.58
CA THR A 180 11.71 -2.25 11.11
C THR A 180 12.99 -1.65 11.66
N VAL A 181 13.16 -0.32 11.60
CA VAL A 181 14.30 0.38 12.20
C VAL A 181 14.31 0.20 13.72
N ILE A 182 13.16 0.36 14.40
CA ILE A 182 13.07 0.12 15.84
C ILE A 182 13.53 -1.29 16.22
N ARG A 183 13.13 -2.31 15.44
CA ARG A 183 13.47 -3.72 15.66
C ARG A 183 14.94 -4.04 15.38
N HIS A 184 15.49 -3.55 14.28
CA HIS A 184 16.87 -3.87 13.88
C HIS A 184 17.92 -3.19 14.76
N PHE A 185 17.62 -1.98 15.24
CA PHE A 185 18.52 -1.19 16.07
C PHE A 185 18.17 -1.24 17.57
N HIS A 186 17.22 -2.11 17.97
CA HIS A 186 16.83 -2.34 19.36
C HIS A 186 16.41 -1.05 20.10
N LEU A 187 15.69 -0.16 19.42
CA LEU A 187 15.33 1.18 19.93
C LEU A 187 14.04 1.20 20.76
N TYR A 188 13.60 0.06 21.29
CA TYR A 188 12.37 -0.01 22.09
C TYR A 188 12.54 0.62 23.49
N PRO A 189 11.45 1.13 24.11
CA PRO A 189 11.53 1.70 25.45
C PRO A 189 11.99 0.66 26.48
N SER A 190 13.04 0.96 27.25
CA SER A 190 13.54 0.06 28.28
C SER A 190 12.88 0.37 29.63
N THR A 191 12.42 -0.68 30.32
CA THR A 191 11.94 -0.60 31.70
C THR A 191 13.13 -0.87 32.62
N ARG A 192 13.64 0.14 33.32
CA ARG A 192 14.61 -0.11 34.40
C ARG A 192 13.86 -0.77 35.56
N SER A 193 14.10 -2.06 35.81
CA SER A 193 13.92 -2.62 37.16
C SER A 193 15.05 -2.05 38.02
N GLY A 194 14.81 -0.91 38.66
CA GLY A 194 15.73 -0.44 39.68
C GLY A 194 15.91 -1.52 40.74
N LEU A 195 17.14 -1.75 41.19
CA LEU A 195 17.51 -2.62 42.32
C LEU A 195 16.93 -2.14 43.68
N THR A 196 15.84 -1.36 43.67
CA THR A 196 15.18 -0.85 44.86
C THR A 196 13.77 -1.42 44.92
N SER A 197 13.53 -2.16 46.00
CA SER A 197 12.32 -2.86 46.40
C SER A 197 11.13 -1.94 46.71
N ARG A 198 10.75 -1.06 45.77
CA ARG A 198 9.51 -0.27 45.85
C ARG A 198 8.69 -0.41 44.57
N PRO A 199 7.35 -0.58 44.67
CA PRO A 199 6.45 -0.70 43.53
C PRO A 199 6.21 0.68 42.92
N PHE A 200 7.25 1.30 42.36
CA PHE A 200 7.07 2.46 41.49
C PHE A 200 6.83 1.96 40.07
N ARG A 201 5.70 2.35 39.47
CA ARG A 201 5.44 2.17 38.03
C ARG A 201 6.68 2.64 37.26
N GLY A 202 7.46 1.69 36.74
CA GLY A 202 8.76 1.99 36.13
C GLY A 202 8.60 3.01 35.01
N LEU A 203 9.26 4.16 35.12
CA LEU A 203 9.29 5.12 34.02
C LEU A 203 10.03 4.46 32.85
N LYS A 204 9.29 4.17 31.77
CA LYS A 204 9.87 3.70 30.51
C LYS A 204 10.76 4.80 29.95
N ARG A 205 12.08 4.57 29.90
CA ARG A 205 13.00 5.53 29.29
C ARG A 205 13.11 5.23 27.80
N THR A 206 12.58 6.13 26.98
CA THR A 206 12.77 6.12 25.53
C THR A 206 14.14 6.72 25.19
N SER A 207 14.89 6.05 24.30
CA SER A 207 16.19 6.57 23.84
C SER A 207 16.00 7.84 23.01
N MET A 208 17.00 8.72 22.99
CA MET A 208 16.97 9.90 22.13
C MET A 208 16.86 9.52 20.64
N ALA A 209 17.52 8.43 20.24
CA ALA A 209 17.43 7.86 18.90
C ALA A 209 16.00 7.43 18.55
N HIS A 210 15.27 6.79 19.48
CA HIS A 210 13.85 6.47 19.28
C HIS A 210 13.04 7.72 19.00
N LYS A 211 13.14 8.74 19.87
CA LYS A 211 12.38 9.98 19.73
C LYS A 211 12.70 10.71 18.43
N ALA A 212 13.98 10.79 18.07
CA ALA A 212 14.43 11.42 16.84
C ALA A 212 13.87 10.70 15.60
N TRP A 213 13.91 9.36 15.60
CA TRP A 213 13.34 8.55 14.52
C TRP A 213 11.81 8.71 14.42
N SER A 214 11.10 8.65 15.55
CA SER A 214 9.64 8.88 15.56
C SER A 214 9.28 10.27 15.06
N LEU A 215 10.00 11.30 15.51
CA LEU A 215 9.78 12.67 15.05
C LEU A 215 10.04 12.79 13.55
N PHE A 216 11.15 12.23 13.05
CA PHE A 216 11.46 12.21 11.62
C PHE A 216 10.33 11.56 10.82
N CYS A 217 9.90 10.35 11.17
CA CYS A 217 8.80 9.66 10.48
C CYS A 217 7.50 10.47 10.50
N CYS A 218 7.13 11.05 11.64
CA CYS A 218 5.94 11.90 11.75
C CYS A 218 6.05 13.14 10.87
N THR A 219 7.19 13.84 10.90
CA THR A 219 7.41 15.05 10.11
C THR A 219 7.35 14.76 8.61
N ILE A 220 8.00 13.67 8.14
CA ILE A 220 7.95 13.34 6.70
C ILE A 220 6.55 12.94 6.26
N TYR A 221 5.79 12.22 7.11
CA TYR A 221 4.42 11.82 6.77
C TYR A 221 3.48 13.02 6.71
N VAL A 222 3.56 13.91 7.70
CA VAL A 222 2.77 15.15 7.71
C VAL A 222 3.14 16.00 6.50
N GLY A 223 4.44 16.13 6.19
CA GLY A 223 4.90 16.82 4.98
C GLY A 223 4.33 16.21 3.68
N HIS A 224 4.35 14.89 3.56
CA HIS A 224 3.78 14.14 2.42
C HIS A 224 2.28 14.43 2.24
N VAL A 225 1.51 14.32 3.33
CA VAL A 225 0.06 14.57 3.32
C VAL A 225 -0.24 16.04 3.00
N LEU A 226 0.49 16.99 3.59
CA LEU A 226 0.32 18.41 3.32
C LEU A 226 0.62 18.74 1.85
N TYR A 227 1.73 18.23 1.32
CA TYR A 227 2.12 18.45 -0.08
C TYR A 227 1.02 17.97 -1.04
N LEU A 228 0.57 16.73 -0.91
CA LEU A 228 -0.47 16.15 -1.78
C LEU A 228 -1.87 16.73 -1.54
N SER A 229 -2.12 17.31 -0.36
CA SER A 229 -3.41 17.93 -0.05
C SER A 229 -3.55 19.36 -0.58
N LEU A 230 -2.44 20.11 -0.62
CA LEU A 230 -2.43 21.54 -0.98
C LEU A 230 -2.29 21.80 -2.48
N LEU A 231 -1.84 20.81 -3.27
CA LEU A 231 -1.73 20.97 -4.71
C LEU A 231 -3.11 20.98 -5.41
N PRO A 232 -3.29 21.76 -6.49
CA PRO A 232 -4.53 21.78 -7.26
C PRO A 232 -4.88 20.43 -7.90
N ARG A 233 -3.88 19.58 -8.14
CA ARG A 233 -4.03 18.22 -8.67
C ARG A 233 -3.16 17.28 -7.85
N PHE A 234 -3.63 16.06 -7.65
CA PHE A 234 -2.88 15.02 -6.96
C PHE A 234 -1.66 14.62 -7.81
N ASP A 235 -0.47 14.67 -7.21
CA ASP A 235 0.78 14.27 -7.87
C ASP A 235 1.06 12.78 -7.64
N TYR A 236 0.52 11.95 -8.53
CA TYR A 236 0.71 10.50 -8.48
C TYR A 236 2.18 10.11 -8.61
N SER A 237 2.95 10.79 -9.46
CA SER A 237 4.36 10.49 -9.70
C SER A 237 5.17 10.67 -8.42
N TYR A 238 4.97 11.79 -7.73
CA TYR A 238 5.57 12.02 -6.41
C TYR A 238 5.15 10.94 -5.41
N ASN A 239 3.84 10.65 -5.31
CA ASN A 239 3.35 9.64 -4.36
C ASN A 239 3.97 8.26 -4.61
N MET A 240 4.06 7.84 -5.87
CA MET A 240 4.70 6.58 -6.25
C MET A 240 6.18 6.56 -5.86
N ILE A 241 6.94 7.61 -6.18
CA ILE A 241 8.36 7.71 -5.81
C ILE A 241 8.54 7.65 -4.29
N PHE A 242 7.71 8.37 -3.52
CA PHE A 242 7.75 8.37 -2.06
C PHE A 242 7.58 6.95 -1.49
N ASN A 243 6.54 6.24 -1.93
CA ASN A 243 6.27 4.87 -1.49
C ASN A 243 7.36 3.89 -1.91
N LEU A 244 7.85 4.00 -3.15
CA LEU A 244 8.94 3.16 -3.66
C LEU A 244 10.24 3.35 -2.87
N VAL A 245 10.63 4.59 -2.56
CA VAL A 245 11.85 4.86 -1.77
C VAL A 245 11.76 4.25 -0.36
N ILE A 246 10.62 4.41 0.30
CA ILE A 246 10.39 3.85 1.65
C ILE A 246 10.37 2.32 1.59
N GLY A 247 9.63 1.74 0.63
CA GLY A 247 9.51 0.30 0.44
C GLY A 247 10.84 -0.38 0.09
N LEU A 248 11.63 0.23 -0.79
CA LEU A 248 12.98 -0.26 -1.10
C LEU A 248 13.90 -0.18 0.11
N THR A 249 13.84 0.90 0.88
CA THR A 249 14.64 1.02 2.12
C THR A 249 14.25 -0.06 3.13
N HIS A 250 12.95 -0.31 3.31
CA HIS A 250 12.44 -1.39 4.13
C HIS A 250 12.99 -2.76 3.67
N ASN A 251 12.91 -3.04 2.37
CA ASN A 251 13.38 -4.30 1.81
C ASN A 251 14.89 -4.48 1.91
N ILE A 252 15.68 -3.41 1.76
CA ILE A 252 17.13 -3.45 1.96
C ILE A 252 17.47 -3.83 3.41
N LEU A 253 16.77 -3.28 4.41
CA LEU A 253 17.02 -3.63 5.81
C LEU A 253 16.75 -5.12 6.09
N TRP A 254 15.66 -5.67 5.55
CA TRP A 254 15.35 -7.09 5.69
C TRP A 254 16.27 -8.00 4.87
N ALA A 255 16.77 -7.54 3.72
CA ALA A 255 17.81 -8.24 2.98
C ALA A 255 19.10 -8.31 3.81
N LEU A 256 19.51 -7.20 4.45
CA LEU A 256 20.67 -7.16 5.35
C LEU A 256 20.51 -8.08 6.58
N TYR A 257 19.29 -8.20 7.11
CA TYR A 257 18.96 -9.16 8.17
C TYR A 257 19.16 -10.62 7.73
N SER A 258 18.78 -10.92 6.50
CA SER A 258 18.85 -12.27 5.91
C SER A 258 20.27 -12.73 5.53
N LEU A 259 21.26 -11.82 5.53
CA LEU A 259 22.66 -12.13 5.14
C LEU A 259 23.34 -13.12 6.10
N PRO A 260 24.32 -13.91 5.64
CA PRO A 260 25.12 -14.79 6.51
C PRO A 260 25.69 -14.07 7.73
N ALA A 261 25.88 -14.81 8.82
CA ALA A 261 26.43 -14.29 10.08
C ALA A 261 27.80 -13.59 9.90
N SER A 262 28.60 -14.08 8.95
CA SER A 262 29.90 -13.50 8.57
C SER A 262 29.80 -12.15 7.86
N MET A 263 28.68 -11.86 7.19
CA MET A 263 28.51 -10.66 6.34
C MET A 263 27.62 -9.59 6.98
N THR A 264 26.69 -9.97 7.86
CA THR A 264 25.75 -9.01 8.45
C THR A 264 26.45 -8.09 9.45
N LEU A 265 26.19 -6.78 9.38
CA LEU A 265 26.59 -5.79 10.39
C LEU A 265 25.60 -5.70 11.55
N LEU A 266 24.42 -6.31 11.41
CA LEU A 266 23.31 -6.15 12.33
C LEU A 266 23.34 -7.23 13.41
N LYS A 267 23.22 -6.79 14.66
CA LYS A 267 22.95 -7.69 15.78
C LYS A 267 21.46 -8.05 15.76
N ARG A 268 21.11 -9.29 15.39
CA ARG A 268 19.70 -9.69 15.17
C ARG A 268 18.86 -9.65 16.44
N PHE A 269 19.44 -10.09 17.56
CA PHE A 269 18.74 -10.15 18.85
C PHE A 269 19.59 -9.46 19.92
N PRO A 270 18.96 -8.76 20.87
CA PRO A 270 19.68 -7.93 21.84
C PRO A 270 20.59 -8.75 22.77
N ASN A 271 20.23 -10.00 23.07
CA ASN A 271 20.92 -10.84 24.04
C ASN A 271 21.84 -11.89 23.42
N GLU A 272 21.82 -12.05 22.10
CA GLU A 272 22.62 -13.05 21.39
C GLU A 272 23.86 -12.42 20.74
N PRO A 273 24.94 -13.19 20.50
CA PRO A 273 26.09 -12.67 19.77
C PRO A 273 25.72 -12.32 18.33
N ARG A 274 26.50 -11.44 17.68
CA ARG A 274 26.25 -11.02 16.29
C ARG A 274 26.26 -12.20 15.29
N SER A 275 27.01 -13.26 15.61
CA SER A 275 27.07 -14.48 14.81
C SER A 275 25.77 -15.30 14.87
N TYR A 276 24.91 -15.06 15.85
CA TYR A 276 23.65 -15.78 16.00
C TYR A 276 22.72 -15.50 14.81
N ARG A 277 22.26 -16.58 14.20
CA ARG A 277 21.36 -16.56 13.04
C ARG A 277 20.32 -17.66 13.24
N PRO A 278 19.04 -17.31 13.44
CA PRO A 278 18.00 -18.32 13.54
C PRO A 278 17.74 -18.97 12.16
N PRO A 279 17.26 -20.22 12.12
CA PRO A 279 17.01 -20.93 10.87
C PRO A 279 16.05 -20.20 9.92
N PHE A 280 15.04 -19.52 10.45
CA PHE A 280 14.05 -18.78 9.67
C PHE A 280 14.56 -17.43 9.11
N ALA A 281 15.80 -17.02 9.40
CA ALA A 281 16.31 -15.71 8.94
C ALA A 281 16.31 -15.56 7.41
N SER A 282 16.42 -16.66 6.66
CA SER A 282 16.30 -16.65 5.19
C SER A 282 14.89 -16.39 4.69
N SER A 283 13.85 -16.62 5.50
CA SER A 283 12.47 -16.28 5.15
C SER A 283 12.30 -14.79 4.90
N ALA A 284 13.11 -13.93 5.55
CA ALA A 284 13.14 -12.49 5.24
C ALA A 284 13.67 -12.21 3.82
N ALA A 285 14.64 -12.98 3.31
CA ALA A 285 15.09 -12.84 1.91
C ALA A 285 13.97 -13.22 0.94
N LEU A 286 13.26 -14.32 1.22
CA LEU A 286 12.11 -14.73 0.41
C LEU A 286 11.02 -13.65 0.43
N PHE A 287 10.73 -13.05 1.59
CA PHE A 287 9.80 -11.92 1.69
C PHE A 287 10.23 -10.74 0.81
N VAL A 288 11.50 -10.35 0.85
CA VAL A 288 12.06 -9.29 0.00
C VAL A 288 11.93 -9.61 -1.48
N LEU A 289 12.23 -10.85 -1.88
CA LEU A 289 12.09 -11.28 -3.28
C LEU A 289 10.63 -11.23 -3.73
N LEU A 290 9.71 -11.77 -2.94
CA LEU A 290 8.27 -11.79 -3.26
C LEU A 290 7.68 -10.38 -3.31
N THR A 291 7.98 -9.52 -2.33
CA THR A 291 7.50 -8.13 -2.34
C THR A 291 8.08 -7.33 -3.50
N THR A 292 9.36 -7.51 -3.82
CA THR A 292 9.98 -6.83 -4.97
C THR A 292 9.38 -7.29 -6.28
N ALA A 293 9.14 -8.60 -6.44
CA ALA A 293 8.46 -9.15 -7.61
C ALA A 293 7.01 -8.66 -7.71
N ALA A 294 6.29 -8.59 -6.60
CA ALA A 294 4.94 -8.03 -6.56
C ALA A 294 4.95 -6.56 -6.99
N THR A 295 5.77 -5.70 -6.38
CA THR A 295 5.88 -4.28 -6.74
C THR A 295 6.30 -4.09 -8.20
N ALA A 296 7.15 -4.97 -8.74
CA ALA A 296 7.50 -4.94 -10.16
C ALA A 296 6.30 -5.18 -11.09
N LEU A 297 5.19 -5.74 -10.60
CA LEU A 297 3.97 -5.86 -11.39
C LEU A 297 3.42 -4.50 -11.81
N GLU A 298 3.57 -3.47 -10.98
CA GLU A 298 3.14 -2.11 -11.31
C GLU A 298 3.95 -1.48 -12.46
N LEU A 299 5.09 -2.06 -12.84
CA LEU A 299 5.84 -1.63 -14.03
C LEU A 299 5.21 -2.12 -15.33
N PHE A 300 4.35 -3.14 -15.26
CA PHE A 300 3.58 -3.58 -16.42
C PHE A 300 2.32 -2.74 -16.52
N ASP A 301 2.11 -2.05 -17.64
CA ASP A 301 0.88 -1.31 -17.92
C ASP A 301 0.18 -1.94 -19.12
N PHE A 302 -0.76 -2.87 -18.86
CA PHE A 302 -1.46 -3.63 -19.90
C PHE A 302 -2.98 -3.56 -19.76
N PRO A 303 -3.73 -3.63 -20.87
CA PRO A 303 -5.20 -3.61 -20.83
C PRO A 303 -5.77 -4.85 -20.14
N PRO A 304 -6.88 -4.72 -19.41
CA PRO A 304 -7.36 -5.74 -18.49
C PRO A 304 -7.70 -7.04 -19.22
N TRP A 305 -7.09 -8.13 -18.77
CA TRP A 305 -7.40 -9.48 -19.20
C TRP A 305 -8.83 -9.86 -18.81
N GLY A 306 -9.60 -10.34 -19.79
CA GLY A 306 -11.03 -10.56 -19.65
C GLY A 306 -11.83 -9.29 -19.33
N GLY A 307 -11.21 -8.10 -19.42
CA GLY A 307 -11.76 -6.81 -19.01
C GLY A 307 -11.95 -6.61 -17.51
N TYR A 308 -11.30 -7.45 -16.67
CA TYR A 308 -11.34 -7.32 -15.21
C TYR A 308 -9.96 -7.26 -14.55
N ILE A 309 -8.96 -7.98 -15.07
CA ILE A 309 -7.67 -8.19 -14.40
C ILE A 309 -6.58 -7.40 -15.12
N ASP A 310 -6.03 -6.39 -14.47
CA ASP A 310 -4.85 -5.65 -14.93
C ASP A 310 -3.64 -5.90 -14.01
N ALA A 311 -2.52 -5.26 -14.33
CA ALA A 311 -1.30 -5.35 -13.54
C ALA A 311 -1.49 -4.89 -12.08
N HIS A 312 -2.27 -3.82 -11.88
CA HIS A 312 -2.56 -3.28 -10.55
C HIS A 312 -3.34 -4.27 -9.69
N SER A 313 -4.38 -4.90 -10.24
CA SER A 313 -5.11 -5.95 -9.56
C SER A 313 -4.23 -7.18 -9.24
N LEU A 314 -3.30 -7.55 -10.12
CA LEU A 314 -2.34 -8.63 -9.85
C LEU A 314 -1.37 -8.28 -8.72
N TRP A 315 -0.97 -7.01 -8.60
CA TRP A 315 -0.22 -6.52 -7.44
C TRP A 315 -1.02 -6.73 -6.15
N HIS A 316 -2.30 -6.35 -6.11
CA HIS A 316 -3.19 -6.61 -4.96
C HIS A 316 -3.29 -8.11 -4.65
N LEU A 317 -3.52 -8.94 -5.67
CA LEU A 317 -3.64 -10.39 -5.48
C LEU A 317 -2.36 -10.97 -4.88
N SER A 318 -1.19 -10.51 -5.34
CA SER A 318 0.10 -11.01 -4.89
C SER A 318 0.42 -10.62 -3.45
N THR A 319 0.04 -9.42 -3.02
CA THR A 319 0.35 -8.91 -1.67
C THR A 319 -0.43 -9.62 -0.55
N ALA A 320 -1.61 -10.19 -0.83
CA ALA A 320 -2.42 -10.89 0.17
C ALA A 320 -1.71 -12.14 0.77
N PRO A 321 -1.26 -13.13 -0.02
CA PRO A 321 -0.52 -14.28 0.52
C PRO A 321 0.85 -13.88 1.08
N ILE A 322 1.52 -12.88 0.50
CA ILE A 322 2.78 -12.34 1.03
C ILE A 322 2.58 -11.75 2.43
N SER A 323 1.47 -11.06 2.67
CA SER A 323 1.13 -10.50 3.97
C SER A 323 0.92 -11.59 5.02
N LEU A 324 0.21 -12.68 4.69
CA LEU A 324 0.06 -13.84 5.59
C LEU A 324 1.41 -14.48 5.93
N PHE A 325 2.26 -14.66 4.93
CA PHE A 325 3.62 -15.15 5.12
C PHE A 325 4.42 -14.23 6.05
N TRP A 326 4.30 -12.91 5.86
CA TRP A 326 5.00 -11.93 6.68
C TRP A 326 4.58 -11.98 8.15
N TYR A 327 3.28 -12.06 8.45
CA TYR A 327 2.85 -12.18 9.84
C TYR A 327 3.33 -13.48 10.49
N ARG A 328 3.43 -14.59 9.76
CA ARG A 328 4.01 -15.84 10.30
C ARG A 328 5.48 -15.62 10.68
N PHE A 329 6.24 -14.99 9.80
CA PHE A 329 7.62 -14.61 10.07
C PHE A 329 7.73 -13.67 11.29
N LEU A 330 6.87 -12.66 11.41
CA LEU A 330 6.88 -11.74 12.55
C LEU A 330 6.57 -12.44 13.87
N VAL A 331 5.65 -13.41 13.87
CA VAL A 331 5.36 -14.24 15.04
C VAL A 331 6.57 -15.11 15.39
N GLU A 332 7.14 -15.80 14.41
CA GLU A 332 8.33 -16.65 14.59
C GLU A 332 9.50 -15.82 15.16
N ASP A 333 9.80 -14.67 14.55
CA ASP A 333 10.82 -13.72 15.02
C ASP A 333 10.56 -13.30 16.46
N ALA A 334 9.33 -12.93 16.83
CA ALA A 334 9.00 -12.47 18.18
C ALA A 334 8.96 -13.59 19.24
N THR A 335 8.85 -14.85 18.82
CA THR A 335 8.87 -16.01 19.72
C THR A 335 10.24 -16.66 19.86
N GLU A 336 11.21 -16.21 19.05
CA GLU A 336 12.55 -16.78 19.01
C GLU A 336 13.27 -16.69 20.38
N PRO A 337 13.91 -17.77 20.86
CA PRO A 337 14.60 -17.78 22.15
C PRO A 337 15.64 -16.66 22.33
N GLY A 338 16.23 -16.14 21.25
CA GLY A 338 17.19 -15.02 21.32
C GLY A 338 16.63 -13.72 21.90
N TRP A 339 15.30 -13.58 22.03
CA TRP A 339 14.67 -12.47 22.77
C TRP A 339 14.69 -12.65 24.29
N ARG A 340 14.88 -13.88 24.79
CA ARG A 340 14.87 -14.15 26.24
C ARG A 340 16.14 -13.62 26.87
N PHE A 341 16.04 -13.15 28.11
CA PHE A 341 17.23 -12.94 28.93
C PHE A 341 17.75 -14.32 29.33
N SER A 342 19.00 -14.63 28.98
CA SER A 342 19.72 -15.73 29.61
C SER A 342 19.72 -15.45 31.12
N ARG A 343 18.93 -16.20 31.90
CA ARG A 343 19.10 -16.23 33.35
C ARG A 343 20.45 -16.89 33.59
N SER A 344 21.48 -16.06 33.77
CA SER A 344 22.79 -16.50 34.28
C SER A 344 22.65 -16.94 35.72
#